data_AF-C1FJ85-F1
#
_entry.id   AF-C1FJ85-F1
#
_cell.length_a   1.000
_cell.length_b   1.000
_cell.length_c   1.000
_cell.angle_alpha   90.00
_cell.angle_beta   90.00
_cell.angle_gamma   90.00
#
_symmetry.space_group_name_H-M   'P 1'
#
loop_
_entity.id
_entity.type
_entity.pdbx_description
1 polymer ?
#
loop_
_entity_poly.entity_id
_entity_poly.type
_entity_poly.pdbx_seq_one_letter_code
_entity_poly.pdbx_strand_id
1 'polypeptide(L)'
;MGGDFLNELEKKKRAVYTDVRKTLLRIWRSMDDPNGKMGITVRVFGENVTLLGGMSPKKAMVAAMLMGSTAFWLGTAIGLCIFELMFDVPPDVKERVLHASYVGLAAMYISVMAGIVHVVFFRDRHLWSVDALDRAL
;
A
#
# COMPACT_ATOMS: atom_id res chain seq x y z
N MET A 1 9.11 11.86 -40.09
CA MET A 1 8.46 10.57 -39.74
C MET A 1 8.55 10.20 -38.25
N GLY A 2 9.46 10.75 -37.43
CA GLY A 2 9.53 10.43 -35.99
C GLY A 2 8.52 11.16 -35.08
N GLY A 3 8.01 12.33 -35.48
CA GLY A 3 7.07 13.13 -34.67
C GLY A 3 5.67 12.54 -34.57
N ASP A 4 5.15 11.94 -35.64
CA ASP A 4 3.82 11.33 -35.65
C ASP A 4 3.78 10.07 -34.78
N PHE A 5 4.86 9.28 -34.76
CA PHE A 5 4.98 8.09 -33.93
C PHE A 5 5.02 8.41 -32.43
N LEU A 6 5.76 9.45 -32.04
CA LEU A 6 5.80 9.93 -30.64
C LEU A 6 4.44 10.48 -30.19
N ASN A 7 3.75 11.22 -31.05
CA ASN A 7 2.39 11.70 -30.77
C ASN A 7 1.38 10.55 -30.64
N GLU A 8 1.50 9.51 -31.47
CA GLU A 8 0.65 8.32 -31.37
C GLU A 8 0.89 7.55 -30.06
N LEU A 9 2.15 7.41 -29.65
CA LEU A 9 2.54 6.79 -28.38
C LEU A 9 2.04 7.61 -27.18
N GLU A 10 2.17 8.93 -27.20
CA GLU A 10 1.64 9.79 -26.14
C GLU A 10 0.12 9.67 -26.02
N LYS A 11 -0.57 9.65 -27.16
CA LYS A 11 -2.03 9.53 -27.21
C LYS A 11 -2.48 8.17 -26.68
N LYS A 12 -1.81 7.07 -27.07
CA LYS A 12 -2.04 5.73 -26.52
C LYS A 12 -1.76 5.67 -25.01
N LYS A 13 -0.65 6.24 -24.54
CA LYS A 13 -0.30 6.30 -23.11
C LYS A 13 -1.34 7.06 -22.30
N ARG A 14 -1.82 8.21 -22.78
CA ARG A 14 -2.90 8.98 -22.12
C ARG A 14 -4.21 8.20 -22.09
N ALA A 15 -4.56 7.49 -23.16
CA ALA A 15 -5.75 6.66 -23.20
C ALA A 15 -5.69 5.54 -22.15
N VAL A 16 -4.59 4.77 -22.13
CA VAL A 16 -4.35 3.72 -21.13
C VAL A 16 -4.38 4.27 -19.71
N TYR A 17 -3.70 5.39 -19.45
CA TYR A 17 -3.72 6.04 -18.14
C TYR A 17 -5.13 6.45 -17.71
N THR A 18 -5.91 7.01 -18.63
CA THR A 18 -7.29 7.44 -18.37
C THR A 18 -8.19 6.26 -18.02
N ASP A 19 -8.04 5.14 -18.72
CA ASP A 19 -8.84 3.94 -18.48
C ASP A 19 -8.44 3.22 -17.18
N VAL A 20 -7.14 3.15 -16.88
CA VAL A 20 -6.64 2.66 -15.59
C VAL A 20 -7.17 3.53 -14.46
N ARG A 21 -7.08 4.86 -14.59
CA ARG A 21 -7.61 5.80 -13.60
C ARG A 21 -9.10 5.62 -13.37
N LYS A 22 -9.92 5.48 -14.42
CA LYS A 22 -11.36 5.21 -14.30
C LYS A 22 -11.62 3.92 -13.54
N THR A 23 -10.88 2.87 -13.87
CA THR A 23 -11.00 1.55 -13.22
C THR A 23 -10.64 1.62 -11.74
N LEU A 24 -9.50 2.25 -11.41
CA LEU A 24 -9.08 2.46 -10.03
C LEU A 24 -10.08 3.29 -9.23
N LEU A 25 -10.65 4.36 -9.82
CA LEU A 25 -11.68 5.16 -9.17
C LEU A 25 -12.97 4.37 -8.92
N ARG A 26 -13.34 3.48 -9.84
CA ARG A 26 -14.50 2.60 -9.67
C ARG A 26 -14.27 1.62 -8.52
N ILE A 27 -13.11 0.96 -8.48
CA ILE A 27 -12.71 0.07 -7.38
C ILE A 27 -12.67 0.85 -6.06
N TRP A 28 -12.08 2.05 -6.07
CA TRP A 28 -12.02 2.91 -4.90
C TRP A 28 -13.40 3.25 -4.34
N ARG A 29 -14.34 3.66 -5.19
CA ARG A 29 -15.73 3.93 -4.76
C ARG A 29 -16.45 2.66 -4.30
N SER A 30 -16.12 1.50 -4.87
CA SER A 30 -16.71 0.22 -4.46
C SER A 30 -16.33 -0.21 -3.04
N MET A 31 -15.24 0.35 -2.50
CA MET A 31 -14.77 0.10 -1.13
C MET A 31 -15.46 0.98 -0.07
N ASP A 32 -16.29 1.95 -0.47
CA ASP A 32 -17.04 2.76 0.50
C ASP A 32 -18.02 1.89 1.29
N ASP A 33 -18.03 2.09 2.62
CA ASP A 33 -18.91 1.35 3.52
C ASP A 33 -20.27 2.08 3.61
N PRO A 34 -21.41 1.38 3.48
CA PRO A 34 -22.74 1.97 3.70
C PRO A 34 -22.91 2.57 5.10
N ASN A 35 -22.18 2.08 6.10
CA ASN A 35 -22.19 2.60 7.48
C ASN A 35 -21.35 3.88 7.66
N GLY A 36 -20.70 4.36 6.60
CA GLY A 36 -19.95 5.62 6.60
C GLY A 36 -18.44 5.46 6.84
N LYS A 37 -17.79 6.58 7.18
CA LYS A 37 -16.33 6.69 7.33
C LYS A 37 -15.95 6.37 8.77
N MET A 38 -15.61 5.11 9.04
CA MET A 38 -15.29 4.63 10.39
C MET A 38 -13.78 4.53 10.69
N GLY A 39 -12.91 4.55 9.67
CA GLY A 39 -11.47 4.36 9.83
C GLY A 39 -11.08 2.93 10.24
N ILE A 40 -9.88 2.74 10.78
CA ILE A 40 -9.48 1.49 11.45
C ILE A 40 -9.36 1.80 12.93
N THR A 41 -10.13 1.10 13.76
CA THR A 41 -9.91 1.12 15.21
C THR A 41 -8.97 -0.02 15.59
N VAL A 42 -7.90 0.28 16.29
CA VAL A 42 -7.01 -0.71 16.89
C VAL A 42 -6.97 -0.45 18.39
N ARG A 43 -7.07 -1.52 19.18
CA ARG A 43 -6.91 -1.42 20.63
C ARG A 43 -5.42 -1.46 20.97
N VAL A 44 -4.90 -0.37 21.53
CA VAL A 44 -3.49 -0.25 21.92
C VAL A 44 -3.45 0.17 23.39
N PHE A 45 -2.77 -0.61 24.23
CA PHE A 45 -2.71 -0.38 25.69
C PHE A 45 -4.08 -0.24 26.37
N GLY A 46 -5.09 -0.96 25.87
CA GLY A 46 -6.45 -0.92 26.42
C GLY A 46 -7.33 0.20 25.85
N GLU A 47 -6.75 1.21 25.20
CA GLU A 47 -7.47 2.32 24.55
C GLU A 47 -7.76 2.03 23.07
N ASN A 48 -8.91 2.51 22.59
CA ASN A 48 -9.32 2.39 21.20
C ASN A 48 -8.77 3.57 20.38
N VAL A 49 -7.69 3.34 19.63
CA VAL A 49 -7.12 4.34 18.73
C VAL A 49 -7.72 4.16 17.35
N THR A 50 -8.39 5.21 16.85
CA THR A 50 -8.96 5.20 15.49
C THR A 50 -8.05 5.95 14.53
N LEU A 51 -7.46 5.22 13.60
CA LEU A 51 -6.65 5.76 12.51
C LEU A 51 -7.51 6.01 11.28
N LEU A 52 -7.23 7.10 10.56
CA LEU A 52 -7.88 7.43 9.28
C LEU A 52 -9.43 7.46 9.35
N GLY A 53 -9.98 8.00 10.44
CA GLY A 53 -11.44 8.09 10.70
C GLY A 53 -12.26 8.82 9.63
N GLY A 54 -11.61 9.53 8.69
CA GLY A 54 -12.25 10.13 7.52
C GLY A 54 -12.47 9.18 6.33
N MET A 55 -12.15 7.88 6.47
CA MET A 55 -12.22 6.88 5.40
C MET A 55 -13.04 5.65 5.79
N SER A 56 -13.62 4.96 4.81
CA SER A 56 -14.14 3.60 5.03
C SER A 56 -13.01 2.67 5.49
N PRO A 57 -13.24 1.70 6.38
CA PRO A 57 -12.18 0.85 6.91
C PRO A 57 -11.33 0.11 5.85
N LYS A 58 -11.89 -0.23 4.67
CA LYS A 58 -11.18 -0.89 3.53
C LYS A 58 -10.13 0.07 2.99
N LYS A 59 -10.55 1.31 2.72
CA LYS A 59 -9.68 2.39 2.25
C LYS A 59 -8.61 2.74 3.27
N ALA A 60 -8.98 2.80 4.55
CA ALA A 60 -8.02 3.03 5.62
C ALA A 60 -6.97 1.91 5.69
N MET A 61 -7.37 0.64 5.53
CA MET A 61 -6.44 -0.51 5.51
C MET A 61 -5.52 -0.47 4.30
N VAL A 62 -6.07 -0.21 3.11
CA VAL A 62 -5.27 -0.07 1.89
C VAL A 62 -4.29 1.11 2.03
N ALA A 63 -4.74 2.24 2.56
CA ALA A 63 -3.89 3.39 2.81
C ALA A 63 -2.78 3.07 3.83
N ALA A 64 -3.10 2.38 4.92
CA ALA A 64 -2.12 1.96 5.92
C ALA A 64 -1.07 0.99 5.34
N MET A 65 -1.49 0.03 4.53
CA MET A 65 -0.58 -0.89 3.82
C MET A 65 0.35 -0.14 2.85
N LEU A 66 -0.19 0.80 2.09
CA LEU A 66 0.61 1.62 1.16
C LEU A 66 1.59 2.53 1.91
N MET A 67 1.15 3.20 2.98
CA MET A 67 2.03 4.01 3.82
C MET A 67 3.13 3.17 4.46
N GLY A 68 2.78 2.01 5.04
CA GLY A 68 3.74 1.08 5.61
C GLY A 68 4.75 0.58 4.59
N SER A 69 4.32 0.23 3.38
CA SER A 69 5.20 -0.20 2.30
C SER A 69 6.17 0.91 1.85
N THR A 70 5.69 2.15 1.81
CA THR A 70 6.51 3.32 1.45
C THR A 70 7.54 3.60 2.54
N ALA A 71 7.13 3.53 3.81
CA ALA A 71 8.03 3.69 4.95
C ALA A 71 9.10 2.59 4.98
N PHE A 72 8.74 1.34 4.67
CA PHE A 72 9.71 0.25 4.56
C PHE A 72 10.73 0.50 3.44
N TRP A 73 10.28 0.96 2.27
CA TRP A 73 11.18 1.26 1.16
C TRP A 73 12.16 2.39 1.50
N LEU A 74 11.65 3.49 2.07
CA LEU A 74 12.47 4.61 2.52
C LEU A 74 13.44 4.19 3.63
N GLY A 75 12.97 3.45 4.63
CA GLY A 75 13.80 2.95 5.72
C GLY A 75 14.90 2.01 5.23
N THR A 76 14.60 1.15 4.25
CA THR A 76 15.60 0.28 3.62
C THR A 76 16.65 1.08 2.85
N ALA A 77 16.23 2.09 2.08
CA ALA A 77 17.16 2.95 1.34
C ALA A 77 18.07 3.76 2.29
N ILE A 78 17.51 4.33 3.35
CA ILE A 78 18.27 5.06 4.37
C ILE A 78 19.22 4.09 5.10
N GLY A 79 18.74 2.91 5.48
CA GLY A 79 19.54 1.89 6.15
C GLY A 79 20.73 1.42 5.31
N LEU A 80 20.52 1.19 4.00
CA LEU A 80 21.59 0.85 3.07
C LEU A 80 22.61 1.98 2.91
N CYS A 81 22.14 3.23 2.82
CA CYS A 81 23.01 4.40 2.75
C CYS A 81 23.87 4.55 4.01
N ILE A 82 23.26 4.45 5.19
CA ILE A 82 23.98 4.49 6.48
C ILE A 82 24.97 3.32 6.57
N PHE A 83 24.56 2.11 6.16
CA PHE A 83 25.42 0.94 6.17
C PHE A 83 26.66 1.13 5.31
N GLU A 84 26.52 1.72 4.13
CA GLU A 84 27.64 2.00 3.24
C GLU A 84 28.57 3.12 3.75
N LEU A 85 28.01 4.14 4.40
CA LEU A 85 28.78 5.29 4.88
C LEU A 85 29.49 5.03 6.22
N MET A 86 28.89 4.25 7.12
CA MET A 86 29.37 4.07 8.48
C MET A 86 30.30 2.87 8.65
N PHE A 87 30.25 1.91 7.72
CA PHE A 87 31.02 0.68 7.83
C PHE A 87 31.90 0.50 6.60
N ASP A 88 33.18 0.22 6.83
CA ASP A 88 34.12 -0.15 5.76
C ASP A 88 33.93 -1.64 5.45
N VAL A 89 32.95 -1.91 4.59
CA VAL A 89 32.45 -3.27 4.30
C VAL A 89 33.11 -3.81 3.03
N PRO A 90 33.66 -5.04 3.05
CA PRO A 90 34.18 -5.69 1.85
C PRO A 90 33.13 -5.78 0.73
N PRO A 91 33.54 -5.69 -0.55
CA PRO A 91 32.61 -5.64 -1.69
C PRO A 91 31.68 -6.86 -1.79
N ASP A 92 32.15 -8.06 -1.46
CA ASP A 92 31.34 -9.29 -1.44
C ASP A 92 30.18 -9.19 -0.43
N VAL A 93 30.45 -8.63 0.76
CA VAL A 93 29.40 -8.44 1.78
C VAL A 93 28.39 -7.38 1.34
N LYS A 94 28.84 -6.29 0.69
CA LYS A 94 27.94 -5.27 0.13
C LYS A 94 27.00 -5.88 -0.91
N GLU A 95 27.52 -6.71 -1.82
CA GLU A 95 26.73 -7.35 -2.86
C GLU A 95 25.66 -8.29 -2.27
N ARG A 96 26.02 -9.10 -1.26
CA ARG A 96 25.06 -9.98 -0.57
C ARG A 96 23.97 -9.20 0.14
N VAL A 97 24.32 -8.11 0.82
CA VAL A 97 23.36 -7.24 1.51
C VAL A 97 22.41 -6.59 0.50
N LEU A 98 22.95 -6.08 -0.61
CA LEU A 98 22.15 -5.49 -1.69
C LEU A 98 21.17 -6.51 -2.28
N HIS A 99 21.63 -7.73 -2.58
CA HIS A 99 20.77 -8.81 -3.05
C HIS A 99 19.68 -9.18 -2.04
N ALA A 100 20.03 -9.32 -0.76
CA ALA A 100 19.06 -9.58 0.30
C ALA A 100 18.02 -8.46 0.42
N SER A 101 18.43 -7.20 0.30
CA SER A 101 17.52 -6.06 0.30
C SER A 101 16.59 -6.06 -0.91
N TYR A 102 17.08 -6.37 -2.12
CA TYR A 102 16.21 -6.49 -3.29
C TYR A 102 15.18 -7.60 -3.15
N VAL A 103 15.58 -8.77 -2.65
CA VAL A 103 14.67 -9.88 -2.38
C VAL A 103 13.63 -9.48 -1.33
N GLY A 104 14.06 -8.83 -0.24
CA GLY A 104 13.17 -8.32 0.80
C GLY A 104 12.17 -7.29 0.27
N LEU A 105 12.61 -6.35 -0.56
CA LEU A 105 11.76 -5.36 -1.23
C LEU A 105 10.74 -6.02 -2.16
N ALA A 106 11.16 -7.00 -2.96
CA ALA A 106 10.27 -7.74 -3.85
C ALA A 106 9.20 -8.53 -3.06
N ALA A 107 9.63 -9.24 -2.00
CA ALA A 107 8.73 -9.98 -1.11
C ALA A 107 7.74 -9.05 -0.39
N MET A 108 8.20 -7.89 0.07
CA MET A 108 7.33 -6.88 0.69
C MET A 108 6.30 -6.35 -0.32
N TYR A 109 6.73 -6.02 -1.54
CA TYR A 109 5.81 -5.53 -2.57
C TYR A 109 4.74 -6.56 -2.93
N ILE A 110 5.14 -7.81 -3.14
CA ILE A 110 4.22 -8.92 -3.44
C ILE A 110 3.23 -9.12 -2.29
N SER A 111 3.70 -9.10 -1.03
CA SER A 111 2.82 -9.29 0.13
C SER A 111 1.83 -8.13 0.31
N VAL A 112 2.25 -6.88 0.06
CA VAL A 112 1.36 -5.71 0.09
C VAL A 112 0.33 -5.78 -1.02
N MET A 113 0.74 -6.13 -2.25
CA MET A 113 -0.21 -6.28 -3.36
C MET A 113 -1.22 -7.40 -3.09
N ALA A 114 -0.76 -8.55 -2.61
CA ALA A 114 -1.63 -9.64 -2.19
C ALA A 114 -2.59 -9.22 -1.06
N GLY A 115 -2.10 -8.46 -0.09
CA GLY A 115 -2.89 -7.90 1.01
C GLY A 115 -3.97 -6.93 0.53
N ILE A 116 -3.63 -6.03 -0.40
CA ILE A 116 -4.59 -5.09 -1.00
C ILE A 116 -5.66 -5.87 -1.76
N VAL A 117 -5.28 -6.81 -2.63
CA VAL A 117 -6.23 -7.65 -3.37
C VAL A 117 -7.13 -8.41 -2.40
N HIS A 118 -6.57 -9.00 -1.34
CA HIS A 118 -7.34 -9.72 -0.33
C HIS A 118 -8.35 -8.81 0.39
N VAL A 119 -7.93 -7.61 0.83
CA VAL A 119 -8.82 -6.65 1.51
C VAL A 119 -9.93 -6.13 0.59
N VAL A 120 -9.60 -5.87 -0.68
CA VAL A 120 -10.53 -5.37 -1.68
C VAL A 120 -11.58 -6.42 -2.01
N PHE A 121 -11.15 -7.64 -2.35
CA PHE A 121 -12.02 -8.67 -2.95
C PHE A 121 -12.56 -9.72 -1.96
N PHE A 122 -11.80 -10.09 -0.93
CA PHE A 122 -12.11 -11.26 -0.10
C PHE A 122 -12.50 -10.93 1.33
N ARG A 123 -12.07 -9.79 1.87
CA ARG A 123 -12.44 -9.41 3.24
C ARG A 123 -13.87 -8.88 3.27
N ASP A 124 -14.77 -9.69 3.82
CA ASP A 124 -16.20 -9.41 3.89
C ASP A 124 -16.53 -8.23 4.82
N ARG A 125 -17.58 -7.47 4.48
CA ARG A 125 -18.03 -6.28 5.25
C ARG A 125 -18.55 -6.66 6.65
N HIS A 126 -19.03 -7.88 6.82
CA HIS A 126 -19.61 -8.40 8.07
C HIS A 126 -18.58 -8.63 9.19
N LEU A 127 -17.28 -8.70 8.87
CA LEU A 127 -16.24 -8.82 9.90
C LEU A 127 -15.89 -7.48 10.56
N TRP A 128 -16.39 -6.36 10.04
CA TRP A 128 -16.17 -5.05 10.65
C TRP A 128 -17.24 -4.67 11.66
N SER A 129 -18.38 -5.36 11.62
CA SER A 129 -19.45 -5.20 12.61
C SER A 129 -19.21 -6.00 13.89
N VAL A 130 -18.23 -6.91 13.94
CA VAL A 130 -17.89 -7.62 15.18
C VAL A 130 -17.39 -6.64 16.24
N ASP A 131 -16.66 -5.59 15.85
CA ASP A 131 -16.25 -4.50 16.76
C ASP A 131 -17.35 -3.44 17.02
N ALA A 132 -18.45 -3.49 16.27
CA ALA A 132 -19.60 -2.60 16.47
C ALA A 132 -20.65 -3.22 17.40
N LEU A 133 -20.80 -4.56 17.39
CA LEU A 133 -21.72 -5.28 18.26
C LEU A 133 -21.22 -5.33 19.71
N ASP A 134 -19.90 -5.40 19.92
CA ASP A 134 -19.26 -5.28 21.24
C ASP A 134 -19.32 -3.85 21.83
N ARG A 135 -19.82 -2.86 21.08
CA ARG A 135 -20.14 -1.51 21.60
C ARG A 135 -21.62 -1.32 21.95
N ALA A 136 -22.46 -2.32 21.67
CA ALA A 136 -23.91 -2.27 21.91
C ALA A 136 -24.37 -3.18 23.07
N LEU A 137 -23.44 -3.92 23.69
CA LEU A 137 -23.60 -4.66 24.95
C LEU A 137 -22.70 -4.04 26.01
#